data_AF-E4KN06-F1
#
_entry.id   AF-E4KN06-F1
#
_cell.length_a   1.000
_cell.length_b   1.000
_cell.length_c   1.000
_cell.angle_alpha   90.00
_cell.angle_beta   90.00
_cell.angle_gamma   90.00
#
_symmetry.space_group_name_H-M   'P 1'
#
loop_
_entity.id
_entity.type
_entity.pdbx_description
1 polymer ?
#
loop_
_entity_poly.entity_id
_entity_poly.type
_entity_poly.pdbx_seq_one_letter_code
_entity_poly.pdbx_strand_id
1 'polypeptide(L)'
;MKKTILYLTSLIVLSGCSFFQENSPAQSSKQSSEIQAVSSEASQERTNESQVDQTNEGPVFQEEELSSTNLPQSSLDESVNYQELRDAVNQYYDQEVDSEVKELNQEPIAEDDLENLQYVFDNNDQYKDLGVQVDQVKIPLGGTDNYVVRLIVADSYAATEAKVEGADILLLNESFAQTAPDRLVLLEYFDQEAGTIIPMHLSTSNQTIFYNQVEEDKLNQ
;
A
#
# COMPACT_ATOMS: atom_id res chain seq x y z
N MET A 1 10.23 -33.06 -38.50
CA MET A 1 11.37 -32.38 -37.84
C MET A 1 12.25 -31.70 -38.88
N LYS A 2 12.20 -30.36 -38.95
CA LYS A 2 13.29 -29.54 -39.51
C LYS A 2 13.36 -28.26 -38.67
N LYS A 3 14.52 -28.05 -38.05
CA LYS A 3 14.87 -26.90 -37.23
C LYS A 3 15.23 -25.75 -38.16
N THR A 4 14.74 -24.55 -37.89
CA THR A 4 15.27 -23.32 -38.50
C THR A 4 15.68 -22.39 -37.36
N ILE A 5 16.98 -22.38 -37.07
CA ILE A 5 17.64 -21.38 -36.23
C ILE A 5 18.09 -20.28 -37.19
N LEU A 6 17.77 -19.02 -36.90
CA LEU A 6 18.38 -17.86 -37.54
C LEU A 6 18.93 -16.93 -36.46
N TYR A 7 20.26 -16.75 -36.50
CA TYR A 7 21.06 -15.79 -35.75
C TYR A 7 21.44 -14.60 -36.66
N LEU A 8 22.00 -13.55 -36.05
CA LEU A 8 22.66 -12.33 -36.60
C LEU A 8 21.73 -11.11 -36.78
N THR A 9 22.08 -9.87 -36.42
CA THR A 9 23.38 -9.28 -36.02
C THR A 9 23.15 -7.93 -35.35
N SER A 10 24.01 -7.60 -34.39
CA SER A 10 24.21 -6.26 -33.81
C SER A 10 24.68 -5.24 -34.86
N LEU A 11 24.26 -3.98 -34.72
CA LEU A 11 24.85 -2.83 -35.41
C LEU A 11 25.03 -1.68 -34.42
N ILE A 12 26.24 -1.59 -33.88
CA ILE A 12 26.79 -0.42 -33.18
C ILE A 12 27.13 0.62 -34.24
N VAL A 13 26.73 1.88 -34.04
CA VAL A 13 27.37 3.03 -34.68
C VAL A 13 27.87 3.99 -33.62
N LEU A 14 29.17 4.23 -33.74
CA LEU A 14 30.08 5.02 -32.93
C LEU A 14 30.08 6.51 -33.32
N SER A 15 30.33 7.35 -32.31
CA SER A 15 31.27 8.48 -32.30
C SER A 15 30.94 9.86 -32.92
N GLY A 16 31.20 10.87 -32.08
CA GLY A 16 31.80 12.17 -32.44
C GLY A 16 30.98 13.38 -31.99
N CYS A 17 31.47 14.41 -31.30
CA CYS A 17 32.83 14.86 -31.00
C CYS A 17 32.83 15.76 -29.74
N SER A 18 33.92 15.70 -28.98
CA SER A 18 34.28 16.60 -27.88
C SER A 18 34.61 18.02 -28.38
N PHE A 19 34.37 19.03 -27.54
CA PHE A 19 35.25 20.21 -27.51
C PHE A 19 35.52 20.64 -26.06
N PHE A 20 36.76 21.07 -25.87
CA PHE A 20 37.53 21.21 -24.64
C PHE A 20 37.59 22.68 -24.21
N GLN A 21 38.24 22.93 -23.06
CA GLN A 21 39.03 24.13 -22.68
C GLN A 21 38.39 25.02 -21.59
N GLU A 22 39.06 25.52 -20.54
CA GLU A 22 40.30 25.28 -19.78
C GLU A 22 40.21 26.22 -18.54
N ASN A 23 40.92 25.91 -17.45
CA ASN A 23 40.74 26.52 -16.12
C ASN A 23 41.85 27.55 -15.77
N SER A 24 41.45 28.62 -15.03
CA SER A 24 42.23 29.47 -14.06
C SER A 24 43.03 30.70 -14.57
N PRO A 25 43.44 31.68 -13.70
CA PRO A 25 42.77 32.35 -12.55
C PRO A 25 43.01 33.92 -12.44
N ALA A 26 42.38 34.55 -11.43
CA ALA A 26 42.82 35.74 -10.62
C ALA A 26 42.49 37.23 -11.01
N GLN A 27 41.90 37.92 -10.00
CA GLN A 27 42.12 39.28 -9.45
C GLN A 27 41.57 40.61 -10.07
N SER A 28 40.67 41.23 -9.28
CA SER A 28 40.79 42.58 -8.62
C SER A 28 40.10 43.85 -9.19
N SER A 29 39.08 44.31 -8.43
CA SER A 29 38.78 45.70 -7.95
C SER A 29 38.30 46.76 -8.97
N LYS A 30 37.34 47.69 -8.72
CA LYS A 30 37.04 48.57 -7.56
C LYS A 30 35.63 49.25 -7.66
N GLN A 31 35.02 49.49 -6.47
CA GLN A 31 34.34 50.74 -5.98
C GLN A 31 32.94 51.09 -6.56
N SER A 32 31.89 51.40 -5.79
CA SER A 32 31.79 52.38 -4.69
C SER A 32 30.69 52.06 -3.65
N SER A 33 30.93 52.51 -2.41
CA SER A 33 30.16 52.39 -1.16
C SER A 33 28.84 53.16 -1.11
N GLU A 34 27.90 52.70 -0.25
CA GLU A 34 27.50 53.44 0.96
C GLU A 34 26.83 52.51 1.98
N ILE A 35 27.26 52.59 3.24
CA ILE A 35 26.74 51.85 4.41
C ILE A 35 25.80 52.79 5.15
N GLN A 36 24.63 52.31 5.57
CA GLN A 36 24.00 52.86 6.76
C GLN A 36 23.50 51.73 7.67
N ALA A 37 24.13 51.68 8.83
CA ALA A 37 23.84 50.75 9.91
C ALA A 37 22.57 51.18 10.65
N VAL A 38 21.70 50.22 10.95
CA VAL A 38 20.79 50.26 12.10
C VAL A 38 20.87 48.92 12.80
N SER A 39 21.28 48.97 14.06
CA SER A 39 21.36 47.87 15.02
C SER A 39 19.98 47.59 15.60
N SER A 40 19.57 46.32 15.69
CA SER A 40 18.57 45.84 16.66
C SER A 40 18.80 44.36 16.97
N GLU A 41 18.57 44.03 18.24
CA GLU A 41 18.94 42.80 18.95
C GLU A 41 18.13 41.54 18.57
N ALA A 42 18.78 40.40 18.84
CA ALA A 42 18.29 39.08 19.20
C ALA A 42 16.80 38.73 18.97
N SER A 43 16.58 37.63 18.25
CA SER A 43 15.57 36.64 18.62
C SER A 43 16.02 35.26 18.17
N GLN A 44 16.10 34.35 19.13
CA GLN A 44 16.28 32.93 18.91
C GLN A 44 15.11 32.43 18.06
N GLU A 45 15.41 32.00 16.85
CA GLU A 45 14.46 31.27 16.02
C GLU A 45 14.34 29.87 16.64
N ARG A 46 13.41 29.74 17.60
CA ARG A 46 12.77 28.45 17.81
C ARG A 46 12.01 28.19 16.53
N THR A 47 12.51 27.27 15.73
CA THR A 47 11.72 26.62 14.69
C THR A 47 10.52 26.02 15.43
N ASN A 48 9.38 26.71 15.37
CA ASN A 48 8.10 26.05 15.56
C ASN A 48 8.05 25.06 14.41
N GLU A 49 8.33 23.79 14.73
CA GLU A 49 7.78 22.69 13.97
C GLU A 49 6.28 22.94 13.95
N SER A 50 5.78 23.45 12.81
CA SER A 50 4.36 23.36 12.53
C SER A 50 4.02 21.88 12.65
N GLN A 51 3.29 21.52 13.70
CA GLN A 51 2.59 20.24 13.73
C GLN A 51 1.83 20.16 12.41
N VAL A 52 2.28 19.25 11.55
CA VAL A 52 1.48 18.81 10.42
C VAL A 52 0.19 18.30 11.06
N ASP A 53 -0.92 18.95 10.74
CA ASP A 53 -2.24 18.47 11.15
C ASP A 53 -2.34 17.01 10.70
N GLN A 54 -2.32 16.09 11.65
CA GLN A 54 -2.31 14.65 11.40
C GLN A 54 -3.73 14.26 10.98
N THR A 55 -4.02 14.39 9.70
CA THR A 55 -5.32 14.03 9.16
C THR A 55 -5.38 12.52 8.93
N ASN A 56 -5.81 11.78 9.95
CA ASN A 56 -6.39 10.44 9.78
C ASN A 56 -7.79 10.57 9.17
N GLU A 57 -7.88 11.27 8.03
CA GLU A 57 -9.11 11.47 7.28
C GLU A 57 -9.30 10.32 6.28
N GLY A 58 -10.55 9.85 6.23
CA GLY A 58 -10.96 8.75 5.37
C GLY A 58 -10.45 7.38 5.83
N PRO A 59 -10.64 6.36 4.99
CA PRO A 59 -10.23 5.01 5.34
C PRO A 59 -8.71 4.83 5.21
N VAL A 60 -8.15 3.80 5.85
CA VAL A 60 -6.70 3.64 6.08
C VAL A 60 -5.89 3.72 4.79
N PHE A 61 -6.31 3.07 3.71
CA PHE A 61 -5.61 3.05 2.44
C PHE A 61 -6.24 3.96 1.37
N GLN A 62 -7.19 4.82 1.76
CA GLN A 62 -8.02 5.60 0.82
C GLN A 62 -8.81 4.70 -0.15
N GLU A 63 -9.22 3.52 0.32
CA GLU A 63 -9.97 2.59 -0.50
C GLU A 63 -11.34 3.18 -0.92
N GLU A 64 -11.66 3.02 -2.19
CA GLU A 64 -12.95 3.37 -2.78
C GLU A 64 -13.79 2.11 -2.91
N GLU A 65 -14.95 2.10 -2.25
CA GLU A 65 -15.91 1.01 -2.35
C GLU A 65 -16.58 1.00 -3.73
N LEU A 66 -16.59 -0.16 -4.38
CA LEU A 66 -17.27 -0.37 -5.66
C LEU A 66 -18.67 -0.97 -5.49
N SER A 67 -18.91 -1.58 -4.33
CA SER A 67 -20.22 -2.07 -3.90
C SER A 67 -20.93 -1.00 -3.06
N SER A 68 -22.26 -1.05 -2.99
CA SER A 68 -23.06 -0.13 -2.15
C SER A 68 -23.31 -0.69 -0.76
N THR A 69 -22.38 -1.50 -0.26
CA THR A 69 -22.46 -2.06 1.08
C THR A 69 -22.22 -0.94 2.08
N ASN A 70 -23.17 -0.67 2.99
CA ASN A 70 -22.98 0.34 4.03
C ASN A 70 -22.07 -0.22 5.14
N LEU A 71 -20.79 -0.36 4.85
CA LEU A 71 -19.77 -0.80 5.78
C LEU A 71 -19.18 0.40 6.52
N PRO A 72 -18.76 0.23 7.79
CA PRO A 72 -17.99 1.27 8.46
C PRO A 72 -16.63 1.43 7.79
N GLN A 73 -16.06 2.63 7.88
CA GLN A 73 -14.73 2.87 7.33
C GLN A 73 -13.66 2.11 8.11
N SER A 74 -12.60 1.73 7.40
CA SER A 74 -11.43 1.16 8.02
C SER A 74 -10.73 2.18 8.92
N SER A 75 -10.19 1.72 10.04
CA SER A 75 -9.36 2.55 10.91
C SER A 75 -8.25 1.75 11.58
N LEU A 76 -7.23 2.47 12.05
CA LEU A 76 -6.17 1.96 12.91
C LEU A 76 -6.13 2.79 14.20
N ASP A 77 -5.27 2.40 15.12
CA ASP A 77 -5.01 3.14 16.35
C ASP A 77 -4.68 4.62 16.05
N GLU A 78 -5.16 5.53 16.89
CA GLU A 78 -4.98 6.99 16.71
C GLU A 78 -3.49 7.40 16.67
N SER A 79 -2.59 6.58 17.20
CA SER A 79 -1.14 6.81 17.12
C SER A 79 -0.56 6.60 15.72
N VAL A 80 -1.28 5.93 14.81
CA VAL A 80 -0.82 5.70 13.43
C VAL A 80 -1.17 6.90 12.57
N ASN A 81 -0.17 7.51 11.94
CA ASN A 81 -0.36 8.57 10.94
C ASN A 81 -0.66 7.95 9.57
N TYR A 82 -1.88 8.13 9.06
CA TYR A 82 -2.31 7.51 7.81
C TYR A 82 -1.52 8.02 6.60
N GLN A 83 -1.10 9.29 6.58
CA GLN A 83 -0.32 9.80 5.45
C GLN A 83 1.06 9.13 5.37
N GLU A 84 1.76 9.03 6.50
CA GLU A 84 3.06 8.36 6.56
C GLU A 84 2.95 6.88 6.22
N LEU A 85 1.89 6.21 6.70
CA LEU A 85 1.60 4.82 6.36
C LEU A 85 1.39 4.64 4.85
N ARG A 86 0.54 5.48 4.24
CA ARG A 86 0.23 5.42 2.81
C ARG A 86 1.48 5.69 1.97
N ASP A 87 2.33 6.63 2.38
CA ASP A 87 3.59 6.93 1.68
C ASP A 87 4.54 5.72 1.75
N ALA A 88 4.66 5.07 2.91
CA ALA A 88 5.49 3.88 3.07
C ALA A 88 4.97 2.68 2.27
N VAL A 89 3.66 2.43 2.30
CA VAL A 89 2.99 1.37 1.53
C VAL A 89 3.16 1.61 0.03
N ASN A 90 2.96 2.84 -0.45
CA ASN A 90 3.18 3.20 -1.84
C ASN A 90 4.63 3.01 -2.27
N GLN A 91 5.58 3.47 -1.45
CA GLN A 91 7.00 3.31 -1.74
C GLN A 91 7.39 1.83 -1.85
N TYR A 92 6.95 1.01 -0.90
CA TYR A 92 7.23 -0.43 -0.91
C TYR A 92 6.62 -1.09 -2.14
N TYR A 93 5.34 -0.81 -2.41
CA TYR A 93 4.65 -1.31 -3.60
C TYR A 93 5.41 -0.96 -4.89
N ASP A 94 5.84 0.29 -5.04
CA ASP A 94 6.58 0.75 -6.21
C ASP A 94 7.94 0.07 -6.40
N GLN A 95 8.63 -0.23 -5.30
CA GLN A 95 10.00 -0.76 -5.35
C GLN A 95 10.06 -2.28 -5.43
N GLU A 96 9.15 -2.97 -4.74
CA GLU A 96 9.29 -4.41 -4.48
C GLU A 96 8.28 -5.26 -5.26
N VAL A 97 7.12 -4.71 -5.64
CA VAL A 97 6.11 -5.47 -6.41
C VAL A 97 6.48 -5.46 -7.89
N ASP A 98 6.51 -6.65 -8.48
CA ASP A 98 6.84 -6.84 -9.90
C ASP A 98 5.85 -6.13 -10.83
N SER A 99 6.35 -5.60 -11.96
CA SER A 99 5.51 -4.84 -12.91
C SER A 99 4.36 -5.67 -13.48
N GLU A 100 4.54 -6.98 -13.69
CA GLU A 100 3.48 -7.86 -14.17
C GLU A 100 2.34 -7.98 -13.14
N VAL A 101 2.68 -8.02 -11.85
CA VAL A 101 1.71 -8.04 -10.75
C VAL A 101 0.99 -6.69 -10.64
N LYS A 102 1.71 -5.58 -10.83
CA LYS A 102 1.11 -4.24 -10.88
C LYS A 102 0.09 -4.12 -12.01
N GLU A 103 0.48 -4.46 -13.23
CA GLU A 103 -0.39 -4.40 -14.41
C GLU A 103 -1.65 -5.27 -14.21
N LEU A 104 -1.49 -6.46 -13.65
CA LEU A 104 -2.61 -7.35 -13.36
C LEU A 104 -3.61 -6.72 -12.38
N ASN A 105 -3.12 -6.09 -11.32
CA ASN A 105 -3.97 -5.48 -10.31
C ASN A 105 -4.58 -4.15 -10.75
N GLN A 106 -4.22 -3.61 -11.91
CA GLN A 106 -4.92 -2.48 -12.54
C GLN A 106 -6.17 -2.90 -13.32
N GLU A 107 -6.38 -4.21 -13.51
CA GLU A 107 -7.58 -4.75 -14.13
C GLU A 107 -8.62 -5.16 -13.08
N PRO A 108 -9.92 -4.82 -13.28
CA PRO A 108 -10.99 -5.27 -12.40
C PRO A 108 -10.98 -6.79 -12.19
N ILE A 109 -11.32 -7.21 -10.97
CA ILE A 109 -11.47 -8.64 -10.66
C ILE A 109 -12.81 -9.10 -11.25
N ALA A 110 -12.82 -10.29 -11.85
CA ALA A 110 -14.03 -10.86 -12.44
C ALA A 110 -15.06 -11.15 -11.35
N GLU A 111 -16.32 -10.81 -11.61
CA GLU A 111 -17.43 -11.02 -10.66
C GLU A 111 -17.58 -12.51 -10.30
N ASP A 112 -17.46 -13.40 -11.29
CA ASP A 112 -17.48 -14.86 -11.09
C ASP A 112 -16.41 -15.33 -10.09
N ASP A 113 -15.22 -14.71 -10.08
CA ASP A 113 -14.14 -15.09 -9.14
C ASP A 113 -14.49 -14.67 -7.70
N LEU A 114 -15.09 -13.48 -7.54
CA LEU A 114 -15.55 -12.98 -6.23
C LEU A 114 -16.72 -13.81 -5.71
N GLU A 115 -17.69 -14.14 -6.57
CA GLU A 115 -18.84 -14.99 -6.22
C GLU A 115 -18.40 -16.41 -5.83
N ASN A 116 -17.44 -16.99 -6.56
CA ASN A 116 -16.87 -18.29 -6.22
C ASN A 116 -16.16 -18.25 -4.86
N LEU A 117 -15.37 -17.19 -4.59
CA LEU A 117 -14.68 -17.03 -3.32
C LEU A 117 -15.68 -16.86 -2.15
N GLN A 118 -16.71 -16.02 -2.31
CA GLN A 118 -17.80 -15.88 -1.33
C GLN A 118 -18.49 -17.23 -1.09
N TYR A 119 -18.80 -17.97 -2.16
CA TYR A 119 -19.42 -19.29 -2.04
C TYR A 119 -18.56 -20.27 -1.25
N VAL A 120 -17.24 -20.29 -1.46
CA VAL A 120 -16.32 -21.13 -0.69
C VAL A 120 -16.35 -20.75 0.79
N PHE A 121 -16.27 -19.46 1.12
CA PHE A 121 -16.30 -19.03 2.51
C PHE A 121 -17.64 -19.32 3.20
N ASP A 122 -18.76 -19.24 2.49
CA ASP A 122 -20.09 -19.52 3.05
C ASP A 122 -20.37 -21.00 3.26
N ASN A 123 -19.74 -21.89 2.47
CA ASN A 123 -20.14 -23.30 2.40
C ASN A 123 -19.07 -24.29 2.87
N ASN A 124 -17.81 -23.88 3.00
CA ASN A 124 -16.76 -24.75 3.52
C ASN A 124 -16.82 -24.79 5.05
N ASP A 125 -16.82 -26.00 5.63
CA ASP A 125 -16.84 -26.22 7.09
C ASP A 125 -15.70 -25.51 7.84
N GLN A 126 -14.60 -25.20 7.17
CA GLN A 126 -13.46 -24.47 7.73
C GLN A 126 -13.72 -22.97 7.91
N TYR A 127 -14.59 -22.35 7.09
CA TYR A 127 -14.73 -20.89 7.00
C TYR A 127 -16.13 -20.38 7.32
N LYS A 128 -17.17 -21.21 7.14
CA LYS A 128 -18.58 -20.81 7.21
C LYS A 128 -18.99 -20.10 8.51
N ASP A 129 -18.31 -20.40 9.62
CA ASP A 129 -18.62 -19.83 10.94
C ASP A 129 -17.88 -18.50 11.20
N LEU A 130 -17.05 -18.04 10.26
CA LEU A 130 -16.30 -16.79 10.30
C LEU A 130 -17.07 -15.60 9.73
N GLY A 131 -18.13 -15.84 8.93
CA GLY A 131 -18.97 -14.78 8.36
C GLY A 131 -18.18 -13.82 7.47
N VAL A 132 -17.32 -14.35 6.61
CA VAL A 132 -16.47 -13.54 5.71
C VAL A 132 -17.32 -12.94 4.61
N GLN A 133 -17.25 -11.62 4.45
CA GLN A 133 -17.77 -10.92 3.28
C GLN A 133 -16.64 -10.69 2.28
N VAL A 134 -16.89 -10.99 1.01
CA VAL A 134 -15.98 -10.78 -0.11
C VAL A 134 -16.53 -9.69 -1.01
N ASP A 135 -15.72 -8.67 -1.28
CA ASP A 135 -15.96 -7.74 -2.37
C ASP A 135 -14.65 -7.27 -3.01
N GLN A 136 -14.72 -6.21 -3.80
CA GLN A 136 -13.54 -5.54 -4.34
C GLN A 136 -13.61 -4.04 -4.11
N VAL A 137 -12.44 -3.45 -3.89
CA VAL A 137 -12.23 -2.02 -3.70
C VAL A 137 -11.13 -1.51 -4.65
N LYS A 138 -11.11 -0.20 -4.91
CA LYS A 138 -9.95 0.45 -5.53
C LYS A 138 -9.06 1.06 -4.47
N ILE A 139 -7.76 0.77 -4.51
CA ILE A 139 -6.76 1.36 -3.63
C ILE A 139 -5.70 2.07 -4.47
N PRO A 140 -5.40 3.36 -4.22
CA PRO A 140 -4.30 4.05 -4.90
C PRO A 140 -2.95 3.52 -4.40
N LEU A 141 -2.27 2.75 -5.26
CA LEU A 141 -0.93 2.19 -5.02
C LEU A 141 -0.01 2.51 -6.21
N GLY A 142 1.19 2.99 -5.91
CA GLY A 142 2.18 3.36 -6.94
C GLY A 142 1.72 4.46 -7.88
N GLY A 143 0.85 5.36 -7.39
CA GLY A 143 0.25 6.42 -8.20
C GLY A 143 -0.81 5.95 -9.20
N THR A 144 -1.30 4.71 -9.08
CA THR A 144 -2.37 4.14 -9.92
C THR A 144 -3.45 3.47 -9.07
N ASP A 145 -4.68 3.41 -9.59
CA ASP A 145 -5.75 2.68 -8.93
C ASP A 145 -5.56 1.18 -9.14
N ASN A 146 -5.57 0.42 -8.05
CA ASN A 146 -5.46 -1.03 -8.06
C ASN A 146 -6.74 -1.65 -7.51
N TYR A 147 -7.24 -2.68 -8.21
CA TYR A 147 -8.38 -3.48 -7.80
C TYR A 147 -7.90 -4.56 -6.82
N VAL A 148 -8.45 -4.52 -5.61
CA VAL A 148 -8.05 -5.36 -4.49
C VAL A 148 -9.23 -6.19 -4.04
N VAL A 149 -9.02 -7.51 -3.87
CA VAL A 149 -9.99 -8.39 -3.23
C VAL A 149 -10.06 -7.99 -1.76
N ARG A 150 -11.22 -7.58 -1.27
CA ARG A 150 -11.39 -7.23 0.14
C ARG A 150 -12.19 -8.31 0.85
N LEU A 151 -11.63 -8.80 1.95
CA LEU A 151 -12.21 -9.78 2.85
C LEU A 151 -12.51 -9.10 4.17
N ILE A 152 -13.77 -9.10 4.59
CA ILE A 152 -14.18 -8.54 5.87
C ILE A 152 -14.72 -9.67 6.73
N VAL A 153 -13.99 -10.00 7.79
CA VAL A 153 -14.41 -11.01 8.77
C VAL A 153 -15.34 -10.37 9.78
N ALA A 154 -16.48 -11.02 10.07
CA ALA A 154 -17.56 -10.44 10.87
C ALA A 154 -17.21 -10.18 12.36
N ASP A 155 -16.15 -10.81 12.86
CA ASP A 155 -15.68 -10.68 14.24
C ASP A 155 -14.26 -10.11 14.29
N SER A 156 -13.84 -9.70 15.50
CA SER A 156 -12.47 -9.26 15.74
C SER A 156 -11.45 -10.36 15.45
N TYR A 157 -10.19 -9.97 15.26
CA TYR A 157 -9.08 -10.91 15.07
C TYR A 157 -9.03 -11.97 16.18
N ALA A 158 -9.11 -11.53 17.43
CA ALA A 158 -9.11 -12.38 18.62
C ALA A 158 -10.22 -13.45 18.62
N ALA A 159 -11.44 -13.01 18.32
CA ALA A 159 -12.61 -13.90 18.31
C ALA A 159 -12.56 -14.88 17.14
N THR A 160 -12.04 -14.43 16.01
CA THR A 160 -11.83 -15.27 14.83
C THR A 160 -10.78 -16.36 15.10
N GLU A 161 -9.62 -16.01 15.67
CA GLU A 161 -8.57 -16.97 16.03
C GLU A 161 -9.04 -18.01 17.05
N ALA A 162 -9.96 -17.62 17.96
CA ALA A 162 -10.57 -18.56 18.90
C ALA A 162 -11.53 -19.57 18.24
N LYS A 163 -12.09 -19.24 17.07
CA LYS A 163 -12.94 -20.15 16.28
C LYS A 163 -12.11 -21.06 15.37
N VAL A 164 -11.13 -20.48 14.68
CA VAL A 164 -10.26 -21.13 13.72
C VAL A 164 -8.84 -20.61 13.93
N GLU A 165 -7.97 -21.47 14.45
CA GLU A 165 -6.55 -21.12 14.67
C GLU A 165 -5.85 -20.86 13.33
N GLY A 166 -5.16 -19.72 13.22
CA GLY A 166 -4.49 -19.28 12.00
C GLY A 166 -5.46 -18.91 10.89
N ALA A 167 -6.62 -18.35 11.23
CA ALA A 167 -7.66 -18.01 10.28
C ALA A 167 -7.16 -17.05 9.21
N ASP A 168 -6.32 -16.06 9.56
CA ASP A 168 -5.79 -15.10 8.61
C ASP A 168 -4.99 -15.76 7.47
N ILE A 169 -4.08 -16.67 7.82
CA ILE A 169 -3.28 -17.45 6.87
C ILE A 169 -4.19 -18.31 6.00
N LEU A 170 -5.21 -18.94 6.60
CA LEU A 170 -6.13 -19.81 5.89
C LEU A 170 -6.99 -19.03 4.88
N LEU A 171 -7.53 -17.89 5.30
CA LEU A 171 -8.33 -17.00 4.45
C LEU A 171 -7.50 -16.45 3.29
N LEU A 172 -6.29 -15.93 3.56
CA LEU A 172 -5.39 -15.43 2.53
C LEU A 172 -5.04 -16.51 1.51
N ASN A 173 -4.66 -17.71 1.97
CA ASN A 173 -4.32 -18.82 1.09
C ASN A 173 -5.50 -19.26 0.20
N GLU A 174 -6.71 -19.30 0.76
CA GLU A 174 -7.91 -19.61 -0.01
C GLU A 174 -8.15 -18.53 -1.07
N SER A 175 -8.07 -17.25 -0.71
CA SER A 175 -8.25 -16.15 -1.64
C SER A 175 -7.22 -16.17 -2.78
N PHE A 176 -5.94 -16.41 -2.48
CA PHE A 176 -4.92 -16.54 -3.52
C PHE A 176 -5.10 -17.78 -4.40
N ALA A 177 -5.68 -18.86 -3.87
CA ALA A 177 -5.96 -20.07 -4.64
C ALA A 177 -7.14 -19.89 -5.60
N GLN A 178 -8.16 -19.11 -5.19
CA GLN A 178 -9.38 -18.90 -5.98
C GLN A 178 -9.29 -17.72 -6.94
N THR A 179 -8.53 -16.67 -6.60
CA THR A 179 -8.38 -15.48 -7.44
C THR A 179 -7.13 -15.59 -8.31
N ALA A 180 -7.33 -15.93 -9.59
CA ALA A 180 -6.23 -16.07 -10.54
C ALA A 180 -5.78 -14.70 -11.12
N PRO A 181 -4.52 -14.59 -11.56
CA PRO A 181 -3.28 -14.79 -10.78
C PRO A 181 -3.01 -13.63 -9.78
N ASP A 182 -2.03 -13.83 -8.88
CA ASP A 182 -1.38 -12.88 -7.94
C ASP A 182 -2.11 -11.56 -7.62
N ARG A 183 -3.38 -11.67 -7.23
CA ARG A 183 -4.21 -10.52 -6.86
C ARG A 183 -3.81 -9.98 -5.50
N LEU A 184 -3.93 -8.67 -5.33
CA LEU A 184 -3.91 -8.03 -4.03
C LEU A 184 -5.14 -8.46 -3.24
N VAL A 185 -4.90 -8.86 -2.00
CA VAL A 185 -5.92 -9.21 -1.02
C VAL A 185 -5.75 -8.31 0.21
N LEU A 186 -6.81 -7.58 0.55
CA LEU A 186 -6.97 -6.81 1.78
C LEU A 186 -7.84 -7.63 2.73
N LEU A 187 -7.25 -8.16 3.79
CA LEU A 187 -7.96 -8.87 4.85
C LEU A 187 -8.16 -7.96 6.06
N GLU A 188 -9.41 -7.81 6.46
CA GLU A 188 -9.84 -6.93 7.52
C GLU A 188 -10.82 -7.63 8.47
N TYR A 189 -10.87 -7.13 9.70
CA TYR A 189 -11.70 -7.69 10.76
C TYR A 189 -12.62 -6.62 11.32
N PHE A 190 -13.88 -6.97 11.55
CA PHE A 190 -14.83 -6.05 12.14
C PHE A 190 -14.63 -5.98 13.66
N ASP A 191 -14.27 -4.80 14.16
CA ASP A 191 -14.29 -4.50 15.58
C ASP A 191 -15.68 -3.98 15.96
N GLN A 192 -16.48 -4.86 16.55
CA GLN A 192 -17.84 -4.55 16.98
C GLN A 192 -17.90 -3.53 18.12
N GLU A 193 -16.86 -3.46 18.96
CA GLU A 193 -16.81 -2.54 20.09
C GLU A 193 -16.55 -1.12 19.62
N ALA A 194 -15.57 -0.96 18.72
CA ALA A 194 -15.22 0.33 18.13
C ALA A 194 -16.13 0.72 16.95
N GLY A 195 -16.89 -0.22 16.38
CA GLY A 195 -17.78 0.02 15.25
C GLY A 195 -17.02 0.35 13.96
N THR A 196 -15.85 -0.25 13.77
CA THR A 196 -14.92 0.02 12.65
C THR A 196 -14.38 -1.28 12.08
N ILE A 197 -13.82 -1.20 10.88
CA ILE A 197 -13.09 -2.30 10.24
C ILE A 197 -11.59 -2.06 10.49
N ILE A 198 -10.87 -3.09 10.93
CA ILE A 198 -9.44 -3.01 11.18
C ILE A 198 -8.71 -3.78 10.08
N PRO A 199 -7.93 -3.11 9.23
CA PRO A 199 -7.14 -3.81 8.23
C PRO A 199 -6.00 -4.55 8.93
N MET A 200 -5.83 -5.81 8.55
CA MET A 200 -4.82 -6.69 9.14
C MET A 200 -3.72 -7.02 8.14
N HIS A 201 -4.09 -7.30 6.89
CA HIS A 201 -3.13 -7.66 5.85
C HIS A 201 -3.48 -6.97 4.53
N LEU A 202 -2.48 -6.43 3.85
CA LEU A 202 -2.54 -6.16 2.41
C LEU A 202 -1.39 -6.92 1.76
N SER A 203 -1.70 -7.93 0.95
CA SER A 203 -0.68 -8.84 0.42
C SER A 203 -1.04 -9.35 -0.97
N THR A 204 -0.02 -9.75 -1.71
CA THR A 204 -0.13 -10.68 -2.84
C THR A 204 0.22 -12.10 -2.34
N SER A 205 0.19 -13.11 -3.21
CA SER A 205 0.50 -14.48 -2.82
C SER A 205 1.96 -14.69 -2.39
N ASN A 206 2.85 -13.76 -2.75
CA ASN A 206 4.29 -13.86 -2.54
C ASN A 206 4.87 -12.69 -1.72
N GLN A 207 4.11 -11.63 -1.47
CA GLN A 207 4.60 -10.42 -0.81
C GLN A 207 3.55 -9.84 0.14
N THR A 208 3.99 -9.56 1.38
CA THR A 208 3.23 -8.76 2.33
C THR A 208 3.61 -7.29 2.18
N ILE A 209 2.63 -6.46 1.83
CA ILE A 209 2.81 -5.01 1.64
C ILE A 209 2.51 -4.27 2.94
N PHE A 210 1.48 -4.72 3.66
CA PHE A 210 1.12 -4.21 4.97
C PHE A 210 0.72 -5.36 5.89
N TYR A 211 1.13 -5.24 7.15
CA TYR A 211 0.70 -6.09 8.24
C TYR A 211 0.48 -5.23 9.49
N ASN A 212 -0.71 -5.33 10.08
CA ASN A 212 -1.00 -4.73 11.37
C ASN A 212 -0.63 -5.70 12.48
N GLN A 213 0.26 -5.31 13.39
CA GLN A 213 0.57 -6.13 14.55
C GLN A 213 -0.53 -5.94 15.59
N VAL A 214 -1.31 -7.00 15.89
CA VAL A 214 -2.16 -6.99 17.08
C VAL A 214 -1.26 -7.26 18.28
N GLU A 215 -1.12 -6.29 19.18
CA GLU A 215 -0.45 -6.53 20.46
C GLU A 215 -1.25 -7.57 21.28
N GLU A 216 -0.60 -8.69 21.62
CA GLU A 216 -1.18 -9.80 22.39
C GLU A 216 -1.76 -9.36 23.75
N ASP A 217 -1.37 -8.18 24.25
CA ASP A 217 -1.78 -7.65 25.56
C ASP A 217 -3.27 -7.23 25.60
N LYS A 218 -3.95 -7.11 24.45
CA LYS A 218 -5.41 -6.92 24.37
C LYS A 218 -6.21 -8.23 24.24
N LEU A 219 -5.55 -9.39 24.18
CA LEU A 219 -6.20 -10.72 24.10
C LEU A 219 -6.58 -11.30 25.47
N ASN A 220 -6.16 -10.68 26.57
CA ASN A 220 -6.31 -11.19 27.94
C ASN A 220 -7.08 -10.25 28.90
N GLN A 221 -7.78 -9.25 28.38
CA GLN A 221 -8.69 -8.39 29.17
C GLN A 221 -10.15 -8.65 28.77
#